data_AF-A0A080M831-F1
#
_entry.id   AF-A0A080M831-F1
#
_cell.length_a   1.000
_cell.length_b   1.000
_cell.length_c   1.000
_cell.angle_alpha   90.00
_cell.angle_beta   90.00
_cell.angle_gamma   90.00
#
_symmetry.space_group_name_H-M   'P 1'
#
loop_
_entity.id
_entity.type
_entity.pdbx_description
1 polymer ?
#
loop_
_entity_poly.entity_id
_entity_poly.type
_entity_poly.pdbx_seq_one_letter_code
_entity_poly.pdbx_strand_id
1 'polypeptide(L)'
;MGLLRATIQHRRRVRLLVAGAAPFDELDALWNDHFINLREIRLGYLDRPTAVGLLTRPIDEFPPATIPLAIAEAAVDRSGGQPYLTQLYGSLLVDRLNDDKRQSATPADLAAVEEDVLDQAGYYFINVWGDLGPAAQAVVLSAAQGQAPPPRTSRHATQCRIFLQRPAQENTSFVI
;
A
#
# COMPACT_ATOMS: atom_id res chain seq x y z
N MET A 1 -8.48 27.90 18.72
CA MET A 1 -7.43 27.75 17.69
C MET A 1 -6.24 28.71 17.80
N GLY A 2 -6.28 29.79 18.60
CA GLY A 2 -5.11 30.65 18.85
C GLY A 2 -3.94 29.98 19.60
N LEU A 3 -4.19 28.84 20.25
CA LEU A 3 -3.18 28.12 21.03
C LEU A 3 -2.06 27.53 20.14
N LEU A 4 -2.39 26.95 18.98
CA LEU A 4 -1.40 26.37 18.06
C LEU A 4 -0.47 27.46 17.49
N ARG A 5 -1.06 28.56 17.00
CA ARG A 5 -0.29 29.71 16.49
C ARG A 5 0.54 30.37 17.58
N ALA A 6 -0.03 30.61 18.77
CA ALA A 6 0.72 31.15 19.91
C ALA A 6 1.87 30.23 20.34
N THR A 7 1.66 28.91 20.33
CA THR A 7 2.70 27.94 20.68
C THR A 7 3.85 27.96 19.69
N ILE A 8 3.55 27.98 18.38
CA ILE A 8 4.57 28.05 17.32
C ILE A 8 5.32 29.39 17.37
N GLN A 9 4.63 30.50 17.61
CA GLN A 9 5.23 31.85 17.63
C GLN A 9 6.10 32.11 18.88
N HIS A 10 5.72 31.58 20.05
CA HIS A 10 6.43 31.85 21.30
C HIS A 10 7.43 30.76 21.71
N ARG A 11 7.47 29.61 21.01
CA ARG A 11 8.40 28.51 21.33
C ARG A 11 9.26 28.14 20.12
N ARG A 12 10.45 28.72 20.03
CA ARG A 12 11.42 28.50 18.93
C ARG A 12 11.93 27.05 18.76
N ARG A 13 11.57 26.12 19.66
CA ARG A 13 12.01 24.71 19.64
C ARG A 13 10.87 23.71 19.41
N VAL A 14 9.67 24.18 19.09
CA VAL A 14 8.50 23.31 18.85
C VAL A 14 8.22 23.24 17.35
N ARG A 15 8.04 22.03 16.84
CA ARG A 15 7.60 21.75 15.47
C ARG A 15 6.30 20.96 15.55
N LEU A 16 5.32 21.32 14.73
CA LEU A 16 4.05 20.61 14.62
C LEU A 16 4.03 19.80 13.32
N LEU A 17 3.73 18.50 13.42
CA LEU A 17 3.41 17.65 12.28
C LEU A 17 1.92 17.33 12.34
N VAL A 18 1.21 17.60 11.26
CA VAL A 18 -0.20 17.23 11.09
C VAL A 18 -0.24 16.15 10.02
N ALA A 19 -0.89 15.02 10.31
CA ALA A 19 -1.06 13.90 9.39
C ALA A 19 -2.55 13.58 9.28
N GLY A 20 -3.03 13.35 8.05
CA GLY A 20 -4.42 13.05 7.74
C GLY A 20 -4.56 12.53 6.31
N ALA A 21 -5.71 11.92 6.02
CA ALA A 21 -6.04 11.41 4.68
C ALA A 21 -6.71 12.47 3.79
N ALA A 22 -7.41 13.43 4.40
CA ALA A 22 -8.05 14.54 3.70
C ALA A 22 -7.00 15.56 3.24
N PRO A 23 -7.12 16.07 2.00
CA PRO A 23 -6.27 17.15 1.52
C PRO A 23 -6.52 18.45 2.32
N PHE A 24 -5.48 19.27 2.45
CA PHE A 24 -5.53 20.50 3.25
C PHE A 24 -6.45 21.59 2.69
N ASP A 25 -6.95 21.44 1.47
CA ASP A 25 -7.95 22.33 0.88
C ASP A 25 -9.36 22.15 1.47
N GLU A 26 -9.65 21.00 2.10
CA GLU A 26 -10.85 20.79 2.91
C GLU A 26 -10.77 21.47 4.29
N LEU A 27 -9.56 21.81 4.75
CA LEU A 27 -9.35 22.63 5.94
C LEU A 27 -9.62 24.09 5.57
N ASP A 28 -10.87 24.49 5.79
CA ASP A 28 -11.50 25.79 5.54
C ASP A 28 -10.58 27.02 5.73
N ALA A 29 -10.94 28.17 5.13
CA ALA A 29 -10.10 29.39 5.02
C ALA A 29 -9.41 29.86 6.33
N LEU A 30 -9.95 29.49 7.49
CA LEU A 30 -9.36 29.65 8.83
C LEU A 30 -7.95 29.05 8.99
N TRP A 31 -7.59 28.01 8.25
CA TRP A 31 -6.28 27.33 8.36
C TRP A 31 -5.18 28.00 7.53
N ASN A 32 -5.52 28.59 6.38
CA ASN A 32 -4.57 29.24 5.47
C ASN A 32 -3.80 30.40 6.15
N ASP A 33 -4.46 31.20 6.98
CA ASP A 33 -3.83 32.33 7.67
C ASP A 33 -2.89 31.91 8.82
N HIS A 34 -2.99 30.67 9.30
CA HIS A 34 -2.26 30.18 10.47
C HIS A 34 -1.04 29.31 10.09
N PHE A 35 -0.97 28.85 8.84
CA PHE A 35 -0.02 27.85 8.35
C PHE A 35 0.80 28.34 7.15
N ILE A 36 1.25 29.60 7.20
CA ILE A 36 2.02 30.29 6.13
C ILE A 36 3.27 29.51 5.66
N ASN A 37 3.85 28.67 6.53
CA ASN A 37 5.05 27.85 6.22
C ASN A 37 4.77 26.33 6.24
N LEU A 38 3.53 25.89 6.02
CA LEU A 38 3.22 24.46 5.96
C LEU A 38 3.91 23.82 4.75
N ARG A 39 4.63 22.72 5.00
CA ARG A 39 5.15 21.85 3.95
C ARG A 39 4.26 20.62 3.90
N GLU A 40 3.44 20.53 2.85
CA GLU A 40 2.69 19.31 2.57
C GLU A 40 3.66 18.24 2.06
N ILE A 41 3.62 17.06 2.68
CA ILE A 41 4.31 15.88 2.20
C ILE A 41 3.23 14.87 1.82
N ARG A 42 3.03 14.67 0.52
CA ARG A 42 2.12 13.64 0.03
C ARG A 42 2.81 12.29 0.10
N LEU A 43 2.23 11.38 0.86
CA LEU A 43 2.66 9.99 0.90
C LEU A 43 1.92 9.21 -0.19
N GLY A 44 2.66 8.83 -1.23
CA GLY A 44 2.18 7.94 -2.27
C GLY A 44 2.41 6.47 -1.92
N TYR A 45 2.21 5.62 -2.92
CA TYR A 45 2.55 4.20 -2.80
C TYR A 45 4.07 4.05 -2.79
N LEU A 46 4.55 3.01 -2.11
CA LEU A 46 5.96 2.63 -2.14
C LEU A 46 6.32 2.20 -3.56
N ASP A 47 7.50 2.60 -4.03
CA ASP A 47 8.06 1.97 -5.21
C ASP A 47 8.40 0.50 -4.90
N ARG A 48 8.52 -0.31 -5.97
CA ARG A 48 8.72 -1.75 -5.81
C ARG A 48 9.98 -2.09 -5.01
N PRO A 49 11.15 -1.47 -5.25
CA PRO A 49 12.34 -1.71 -4.43
C PRO A 49 12.13 -1.41 -2.94
N THR A 50 11.46 -0.30 -2.62
CA THR A 50 11.20 0.10 -1.23
C THR A 50 10.22 -0.87 -0.56
N ALA A 51 9.15 -1.27 -1.26
CA ALA A 51 8.16 -2.20 -0.74
C ALA A 51 8.76 -3.59 -0.49
N VAL A 52 9.60 -4.09 -1.41
CA VAL A 52 10.33 -5.36 -1.25
C VAL A 52 11.35 -5.26 -0.11
N GLY A 53 12.08 -4.14 -0.01
CA GLY A 53 13.01 -3.88 1.08
C GLY A 53 12.32 -3.91 2.44
N LEU A 54 11.16 -3.27 2.55
CA LEU A 54 10.35 -3.25 3.77
C LEU A 54 9.95 -4.66 4.22
N LEU A 55 9.64 -5.56 3.29
CA LEU A 55 9.28 -6.95 3.62
C LEU A 55 10.49 -7.83 3.94
N THR A 56 11.59 -7.66 3.21
CA THR A 56 12.76 -8.54 3.32
C THR A 56 13.70 -8.14 4.47
N ARG A 57 13.73 -6.84 4.83
CA ARG A 57 14.57 -6.28 5.90
C ARG A 57 13.96 -4.96 6.41
N PRO A 58 12.87 -5.00 7.19
CA PRO A 58 12.24 -3.80 7.76
C PRO A 58 13.15 -3.08 8.77
N ILE A 59 14.01 -3.83 9.46
CA ILE A 59 15.03 -3.35 10.40
C ILE A 59 16.31 -4.16 10.20
N ASP A 60 17.44 -3.65 10.69
CA ASP A 60 18.75 -4.27 10.48
C ASP A 60 18.90 -5.64 11.15
N GLU A 61 18.23 -5.85 12.27
CA GLU A 61 18.26 -7.08 13.04
C GLU A 61 17.26 -8.13 12.54
N PHE A 62 16.43 -7.80 11.54
CA PHE A 62 15.46 -8.74 11.00
C PHE A 62 16.17 -9.93 10.36
N PRO A 63 15.85 -11.19 10.73
CA PRO A 63 16.60 -12.32 10.25
C PRO A 63 16.55 -12.43 8.72
N PRO A 64 17.71 -12.58 8.05
CA PRO A 64 17.74 -12.65 6.61
C PRO A 64 16.98 -13.89 6.14
N ALA A 65 16.30 -13.78 4.99
CA ALA A 65 15.49 -14.82 4.38
C ALA A 65 14.25 -15.27 5.19
N THR A 66 13.83 -14.54 6.23
CA THR A 66 12.53 -14.77 6.88
C THR A 66 11.37 -14.60 5.91
N ILE A 67 11.41 -13.55 5.10
CA ILE A 67 10.55 -13.41 3.92
C ILE A 67 11.48 -13.44 2.70
N PRO A 68 11.59 -14.57 1.98
CA PRO A 68 12.42 -14.66 0.79
C PRO A 68 12.00 -13.65 -0.29
N LEU A 69 12.95 -13.20 -1.11
CA LEU A 69 12.72 -12.18 -2.15
C LEU A 69 11.50 -12.51 -3.03
N ALA A 70 11.38 -13.75 -3.50
CA ALA A 70 10.26 -14.16 -4.35
C ALA A 70 8.88 -14.04 -3.66
N ILE A 71 8.83 -14.27 -2.34
CA ILE A 71 7.60 -14.12 -1.54
C ILE A 71 7.30 -12.65 -1.32
N ALA A 72 8.32 -11.84 -1.01
CA ALA A 72 8.17 -10.41 -0.88
C ALA A 72 7.67 -9.77 -2.18
N GLU A 73 8.26 -10.14 -3.32
CA GLU A 73 7.83 -9.66 -4.63
C GLU A 73 6.37 -10.03 -4.93
N ALA A 74 5.97 -11.26 -4.64
CA ALA A 74 4.59 -11.70 -4.83
C ALA A 74 3.61 -10.95 -3.91
N ALA A 75 3.97 -10.71 -2.64
CA ALA A 75 3.17 -9.90 -1.72
C ALA A 75 3.07 -8.42 -2.16
N VAL A 76 4.15 -7.87 -2.73
CA VAL A 76 4.14 -6.53 -3.33
C VAL A 76 3.25 -6.49 -4.58
N ASP A 77 3.23 -7.54 -5.39
CA ASP A 77 2.34 -7.62 -6.54
C ASP A 77 0.87 -7.68 -6.11
N ARG A 78 0.55 -8.32 -4.97
CA ARG A 78 -0.82 -8.30 -4.40
C ARG A 78 -1.20 -6.95 -3.80
N SER A 79 -0.30 -6.32 -3.06
CA SER A 79 -0.56 -5.04 -2.39
C SER A 79 -0.42 -3.82 -3.29
N GLY A 80 0.21 -3.96 -4.46
CA GLY A 80 0.52 -2.87 -5.38
C GLY A 80 1.53 -1.85 -4.84
N GLY A 81 2.24 -2.16 -3.75
CA GLY A 81 3.09 -1.22 -3.02
C GLY A 81 2.32 -0.25 -2.11
N GLN A 82 1.04 -0.51 -1.85
CA GLN A 82 0.27 0.33 -0.92
C GLN A 82 0.80 0.13 0.51
N PRO A 83 1.21 1.20 1.23
CA PRO A 83 1.98 1.07 2.48
C PRO A 83 1.33 0.24 3.58
N TYR A 84 0.01 0.36 3.76
CA TYR A 84 -0.74 -0.40 4.77
C TYR A 84 -0.85 -1.87 4.39
N LEU A 85 -1.28 -2.18 3.16
CA LEU A 85 -1.43 -3.55 2.67
C LEU A 85 -0.08 -4.28 2.63
N THR A 86 0.98 -3.64 2.13
CA THR A 86 2.33 -4.22 2.12
C THR A 86 2.76 -4.60 3.54
N GLN A 87 2.58 -3.73 4.53
CA GLN A 87 2.93 -4.03 5.91
C GLN A 87 2.03 -5.10 6.53
N LEU A 88 0.74 -5.11 6.21
CA LEU A 88 -0.21 -6.12 6.68
C LEU A 88 0.20 -7.53 6.20
N TYR A 89 0.55 -7.69 4.92
CA TYR A 89 1.12 -8.94 4.40
C TYR A 89 2.38 -9.35 5.18
N GLY A 90 3.29 -8.41 5.42
CA GLY A 90 4.51 -8.68 6.19
C GLY A 90 4.24 -9.15 7.62
N SER A 91 3.33 -8.48 8.34
CA SER A 91 2.94 -8.84 9.71
C SER A 91 2.34 -10.24 9.74
N LEU A 92 1.35 -10.52 8.91
CA LEU A 92 0.65 -11.81 8.90
C LEU A 92 1.57 -12.97 8.54
N LEU A 93 2.51 -12.76 7.61
CA LEU A 93 3.53 -13.76 7.30
C LEU A 93 4.43 -14.05 8.51
N VAL A 94 4.88 -13.02 9.21
CA VAL A 94 5.75 -13.16 10.39
C VAL A 94 4.98 -13.82 11.55
N ASP A 95 3.73 -13.42 11.79
CA ASP A 95 2.89 -13.98 12.85
C ASP A 95 2.68 -15.47 12.63
N ARG A 96 2.34 -15.88 11.40
CA ARG A 96 2.19 -17.29 11.03
C ARG A 96 3.49 -18.08 11.20
N LEU A 97 4.64 -17.50 10.84
CA LEU A 97 5.94 -18.14 11.05
C LEU A 97 6.24 -18.33 12.53
N ASN A 98 5.90 -17.34 13.36
CA ASN A 98 6.08 -17.40 14.80
C ASN A 98 5.21 -18.50 15.42
N ASP A 99 3.94 -18.60 15.02
CA ASP A 99 3.00 -19.63 15.48
C ASP A 99 3.49 -21.04 15.13
N ASP A 100 3.97 -21.23 13.89
CA ASP A 100 4.51 -22.49 13.41
C ASP A 100 5.95 -22.77 13.86
N LYS A 101 6.59 -21.82 14.56
CA LYS A 101 8.01 -21.85 14.96
C LYS A 101 8.96 -22.09 13.78
N ARG A 102 8.63 -21.51 12.63
CA ARG A 102 9.44 -21.55 11.40
C ARG A 102 10.19 -20.24 11.21
N GLN A 103 11.26 -20.29 10.43
CA GLN A 103 12.14 -19.13 10.21
C GLN A 103 12.08 -18.56 8.79
N SER A 104 11.35 -19.20 7.86
CA SER A 104 11.27 -18.76 6.47
C SER A 104 9.89 -19.03 5.87
N ALA A 105 9.33 -18.01 5.22
CA ALA A 105 8.06 -18.06 4.52
C ALA A 105 8.13 -18.86 3.22
N THR A 106 7.04 -19.54 2.91
CA THR A 106 6.86 -20.32 1.68
C THR A 106 5.72 -19.73 0.84
N PRO A 107 5.56 -20.14 -0.43
CA PRO A 107 4.40 -19.74 -1.23
C PRO A 107 3.06 -20.14 -0.61
N ALA A 108 3.04 -21.22 0.18
CA ALA A 108 1.83 -21.66 0.89
C ALA A 108 1.44 -20.70 2.01
N ASP A 109 2.43 -20.08 2.68
CA ASP A 109 2.16 -19.07 3.71
C ASP A 109 1.55 -17.81 3.11
N LEU A 110 2.07 -17.37 1.96
CA LEU A 110 1.51 -16.23 1.25
C LEU A 110 0.06 -16.48 0.83
N ALA A 111 -0.25 -17.68 0.32
CA ALA A 111 -1.62 -18.04 -0.04
C ALA A 111 -2.54 -18.10 1.20
N ALA A 112 -2.04 -18.61 2.33
CA ALA A 112 -2.81 -18.72 3.56
C ALA A 112 -3.18 -17.34 4.14
N VAL A 113 -2.29 -16.35 4.07
CA VAL A 113 -2.58 -15.01 4.62
C VAL A 113 -3.46 -14.15 3.70
N GLU A 114 -3.81 -14.60 2.49
CA GLU A 114 -4.66 -13.79 1.58
C GLU A 114 -6.04 -13.51 2.17
N GLU A 115 -6.68 -14.51 2.79
CA GLU A 115 -7.99 -14.33 3.43
C GLU A 115 -7.89 -13.39 4.63
N ASP A 116 -6.89 -13.58 5.49
CA ASP A 116 -6.66 -12.73 6.66
C ASP A 116 -6.41 -11.26 6.27
N VAL A 117 -5.69 -11.02 5.17
CA VAL A 117 -5.48 -9.66 4.63
C VAL A 117 -6.80 -9.05 4.21
N LEU A 118 -7.65 -9.78 3.48
CA LEU A 118 -8.94 -9.26 3.03
C LEU A 118 -9.87 -8.91 4.19
N ASP A 119 -9.88 -9.76 5.22
CA ASP A 119 -10.69 -9.55 6.42
C ASP A 119 -10.20 -8.33 7.22
N GLN A 120 -8.89 -8.24 7.48
CA GLN A 120 -8.33 -7.14 8.27
C GLN A 120 -8.29 -5.80 7.50
N ALA A 121 -8.17 -5.84 6.18
CA ALA A 121 -8.20 -4.64 5.34
C ALA A 121 -9.63 -4.23 4.92
N GLY A 122 -10.68 -4.86 5.45
CA GLY A 122 -12.07 -4.55 5.08
C GLY A 122 -12.42 -3.07 5.15
N TYR A 123 -12.07 -2.38 6.24
CA TYR A 123 -12.29 -0.93 6.36
C TYR A 123 -11.51 -0.11 5.35
N TYR A 124 -10.28 -0.51 5.04
CA TYR A 124 -9.48 0.14 4.01
C TYR A 124 -10.18 0.04 2.65
N PHE A 125 -10.66 -1.14 2.28
CA PHE A 125 -11.35 -1.34 1.00
C PHE A 125 -12.69 -0.60 0.93
N ILE A 126 -13.45 -0.56 2.03
CA ILE A 126 -14.71 0.21 2.11
C ILE A 126 -14.45 1.70 1.87
N ASN A 127 -13.41 2.26 2.51
CA ASN A 127 -13.06 3.67 2.34
C ASN A 127 -12.60 3.96 0.92
N VAL A 128 -11.66 3.16 0.39
CA VAL A 128 -11.20 3.30 -1.00
C VAL A 128 -12.37 3.22 -1.96
N TRP A 129 -13.29 2.25 -1.78
CA TRP A 129 -14.48 2.11 -2.61
C TRP A 129 -15.39 3.36 -2.56
N GLY A 130 -15.59 3.92 -1.36
CA GLY A 130 -16.35 5.16 -1.16
C GLY A 130 -15.73 6.37 -1.85
N ASP A 131 -14.40 6.45 -1.89
CA ASP A 131 -13.66 7.54 -2.53
C ASP A 131 -13.62 7.43 -4.07
N LEU A 132 -13.92 6.25 -4.63
CA LEU A 132 -13.95 6.05 -6.08
C LEU A 132 -15.18 6.72 -6.71
N GLY A 133 -14.94 7.47 -7.80
CA GLY A 133 -16.04 7.90 -8.68
C GLY A 133 -16.69 6.73 -9.44
N PRO A 134 -17.90 6.90 -9.99
CA PRO A 134 -18.69 5.82 -10.62
C PRO A 134 -17.95 5.06 -11.73
N ALA A 135 -17.15 5.75 -12.53
CA ALA A 135 -16.37 5.12 -13.61
C ALA A 135 -15.29 4.17 -13.06
N ALA A 136 -14.64 4.53 -11.95
CA ALA A 136 -13.62 3.68 -11.34
C ALA A 136 -14.24 2.49 -10.60
N GLN A 137 -15.38 2.69 -9.93
CA GLN A 137 -16.17 1.60 -9.35
C GLN A 137 -16.59 0.57 -10.41
N ALA A 138 -17.02 1.02 -11.59
CA ALA A 138 -17.37 0.13 -12.70
C ALA A 138 -16.18 -0.72 -13.17
N VAL A 139 -14.96 -0.15 -13.21
CA VAL A 139 -13.74 -0.91 -13.54
C VAL A 139 -13.45 -1.98 -12.51
N VAL A 140 -13.57 -1.67 -11.21
CA VAL A 140 -13.35 -2.64 -10.13
C VAL A 140 -14.39 -3.77 -10.20
N LEU A 141 -15.66 -3.46 -10.44
CA LEU A 141 -16.72 -4.46 -10.60
C LEU A 141 -16.48 -5.36 -11.82
N SER A 142 -16.04 -4.80 -12.95
CA SER A 142 -15.68 -5.62 -14.12
C SER A 142 -14.52 -6.56 -13.83
N ALA A 143 -13.51 -6.08 -13.09
CA ALA A 143 -12.36 -6.88 -12.71
C ALA A 143 -12.76 -8.02 -11.75
N ALA A 144 -13.68 -7.77 -10.82
CA ALA A 144 -14.24 -8.79 -9.92
C ALA A 144 -15.01 -9.88 -10.69
N GLN A 145 -15.54 -9.57 -11.87
CA GLN A 145 -16.20 -10.53 -12.77
C GLN A 145 -15.22 -11.24 -13.72
N GLY A 146 -13.90 -11.03 -13.56
CA GLY A 146 -12.86 -11.63 -14.39
C GLY A 146 -12.66 -10.93 -15.73
N GLN A 147 -13.25 -9.74 -15.95
CA GLN A 147 -13.05 -8.97 -17.17
C GLN A 147 -11.77 -8.15 -17.07
N ALA A 148 -11.02 -8.08 -18.17
CA ALA A 148 -9.82 -7.25 -18.22
C ALA A 148 -10.22 -5.76 -18.12
N PRO A 149 -9.57 -4.98 -17.23
CA PRO A 149 -9.83 -3.56 -17.10
C PRO A 149 -9.47 -2.84 -18.41
N PRO A 150 -10.19 -1.78 -18.77
CA PRO A 150 -9.93 -1.05 -20.01
C PRO A 150 -8.49 -0.49 -20.04
N PRO A 151 -7.84 -0.49 -21.22
CA PRO A 151 -6.51 0.11 -21.36
C PRO A 151 -6.58 1.62 -21.07
N ARG A 152 -5.67 2.11 -20.21
CA ARG A 152 -5.72 3.47 -19.65
C ARG A 152 -5.54 4.55 -20.73
N THR A 153 -6.56 5.35 -20.99
CA THR A 153 -6.50 6.58 -21.79
C THR A 153 -6.37 7.81 -20.88
N SER A 154 -5.15 8.16 -20.46
CA SER A 154 -4.67 9.55 -20.30
C SER A 154 -3.39 9.62 -19.46
N ARG A 155 -2.50 10.53 -19.88
CA ARG A 155 -1.11 10.74 -19.45
C ARG A 155 -0.89 11.23 -18.01
N HIS A 156 -1.93 11.32 -17.16
CA HIS A 156 -1.81 11.83 -15.78
C HIS A 156 -1.98 10.75 -14.70
N ALA A 157 -2.22 9.49 -15.06
CA ALA A 157 -2.49 8.40 -14.12
C ALA A 157 -1.33 7.38 -14.06
N THR A 158 -0.13 7.83 -13.73
CA THR A 158 1.01 6.95 -13.40
C THR A 158 0.89 6.52 -11.94
N GLN A 159 0.29 5.35 -11.69
CA GLN A 159 0.71 4.34 -10.69
C GLN A 159 -0.37 3.23 -10.65
N CYS A 160 -0.02 2.03 -10.16
CA CYS A 160 -0.79 0.77 -10.20
C CYS A 160 -0.65 -0.02 -11.51
N ARG A 161 0.43 -0.81 -11.58
CA ARG A 161 0.81 -1.62 -12.75
C ARG A 161 0.33 -3.08 -12.70
N ILE A 162 -0.02 -3.70 -11.58
CA ILE A 162 -0.01 -5.19 -11.57
C ILE A 162 -1.15 -5.75 -10.73
N PHE A 163 -2.25 -6.16 -11.38
CA PHE A 163 -3.22 -7.08 -10.75
C PHE A 163 -3.58 -8.28 -11.64
N LEU A 164 -2.93 -8.46 -12.82
CA LEU A 164 -3.45 -9.40 -13.83
C LEU A 164 -2.43 -10.24 -14.59
N GLN A 165 -1.29 -10.63 -14.02
CA GLN A 165 -0.41 -11.58 -14.72
C GLN A 165 0.12 -12.68 -13.80
N ARG A 166 -0.68 -13.74 -13.62
CA ARG A 166 -0.18 -15.11 -13.44
C ARG A 166 -0.09 -15.76 -14.83
N PRO A 167 1.06 -16.35 -15.22
CA PRO A 167 1.14 -17.11 -16.46
C PRO A 167 0.55 -18.51 -16.27
N ALA A 168 -0.33 -18.93 -17.18
CA ALA A 168 -0.58 -20.35 -17.40
C ALA A 168 0.67 -20.95 -18.06
N GLN A 169 1.28 -21.94 -17.41
CA GLN A 169 2.24 -22.84 -18.04
C GLN A 169 1.45 -23.94 -18.78
N GLU A 170 1.79 -24.17 -20.05
CA GLU A 170 2.01 -25.48 -20.71
C GLU A 170 2.26 -25.22 -22.21
N ASN A 171 3.51 -25.38 -22.68
CA ASN A 171 4.02 -26.52 -23.48
C ASN A 171 3.22 -26.74 -24.80
N THR A 172 3.79 -26.69 -26.01
CA THR A 172 4.82 -27.65 -26.51
C THR A 172 5.30 -27.27 -27.94
N SER A 173 6.60 -27.45 -28.19
CA SER A 173 7.35 -27.80 -29.43
C SER A 173 7.36 -26.95 -30.72
N PHE A 174 8.58 -26.48 -31.04
CA PHE A 174 9.37 -26.64 -32.29
C PHE A 174 8.64 -26.97 -33.61
N VAL A 175 8.96 -26.23 -34.69
CA VAL A 175 9.55 -26.74 -35.96
C VAL A 175 10.13 -25.56 -36.77
N ILE A 176 11.44 -25.68 -37.07
CA ILE A 176 12.34 -25.04 -38.08
C ILE A 176 12.36 -23.51 -38.17
#